data_AF-A0AAW5N4K7-F1
#
_entry.id   AF-A0AAW5N4K7-F1
#
_cell.length_a   1.000
_cell.length_b   1.000
_cell.length_c   1.000
_cell.angle_alpha   90.00
_cell.angle_beta   90.00
_cell.angle_gamma   90.00
#
_symmetry.space_group_name_H-M   'P 1'
#
loop_
_entity.id
_entity.type
_entity.pdbx_description
1 polymer ?
#
loop_
_entity_poly.entity_id
_entity_poly.type
_entity_poly.pdbx_seq_one_letter_code
_entity_poly.pdbx_strand_id
1 'polypeptide(L)' 'MPMPYGWGTGGIQLTASVIGESDVLKVIDQGADDTTNAVSIRNFFKRVTWVNTTELSEDATLIQTRLRIPETPLTED' A
#
# COMPACT_ATOMS: atom_id res chain seq x y z
N MET A 1 5.69 -15.13 2.54
CA MET A 1 5.09 -13.89 3.07
C MET A 1 5.15 -13.91 4.58
N PRO A 2 5.55 -12.82 5.26
CA PRO A 2 5.62 -12.79 6.72
C PRO A 2 4.25 -12.61 7.40
N MET A 3 3.18 -12.40 6.63
CA MET A 3 1.81 -12.25 7.14
C MET A 3 1.02 -13.57 7.01
N PRO A 4 0.10 -13.88 7.95
CA PRO A 4 -0.78 -15.03 7.85
C PRO A 4 -1.69 -14.97 6.61
N TYR A 5 -2.12 -16.13 6.11
CA TYR A 5 -3.16 -16.17 5.09
C TYR A 5 -4.45 -15.48 5.59
N GLY A 6 -5.14 -14.78 4.68
CA GLY A 6 -6.29 -13.94 5.00
C GLY A 6 -5.94 -12.49 5.36
N TRP A 7 -4.66 -12.19 5.65
CA TRP A 7 -4.17 -10.84 5.97
C TRP A 7 -3.58 -10.10 4.75
N GLY A 8 -4.14 -10.36 3.57
CA GLY A 8 -3.75 -9.63 2.35
C GLY A 8 -2.46 -10.09 1.67
N THR A 9 -1.99 -11.32 1.93
CA THR A 9 -0.75 -11.86 1.34
C THR A 9 -0.70 -11.77 -0.19
N GLY A 10 -1.83 -11.96 -0.88
CA GLY A 10 -1.89 -11.81 -2.34
C GLY A 10 -1.64 -10.37 -2.81
N GLY A 11 -2.23 -9.39 -2.13
CA GLY A 11 -1.98 -7.97 -2.41
C GLY A 11 -0.52 -7.59 -2.16
N ILE A 12 0.07 -8.07 -1.06
CA ILE A 12 1.49 -7.81 -0.77
C ILE A 12 2.39 -8.46 -1.84
N GLN A 13 2.05 -9.64 -2.37
CA GLN A 13 2.83 -10.25 -3.46
C GLN A 13 2.76 -9.43 -4.75
N LEU A 14 1.57 -8.94 -5.11
CA LEU A 14 1.40 -8.07 -6.28
C LEU A 14 2.21 -6.78 -6.10
N THR A 15 2.04 -6.08 -4.97
CA THR A 15 2.79 -4.85 -4.68
C THR A 15 4.29 -5.10 -4.72
N ALA A 16 4.80 -6.18 -4.12
CA ALA A 16 6.21 -6.53 -4.19
C ALA A 16 6.72 -6.87 -5.59
N SER A 17 5.84 -7.24 -6.52
CA SER A 17 6.20 -7.61 -7.90
C SER A 17 6.21 -6.41 -8.85
N VAL A 18 5.53 -5.32 -8.49
CA VAL A 18 5.38 -4.13 -9.35
C VAL A 18 6.06 -2.88 -8.80
N ILE A 19 6.31 -2.82 -7.49
CA ILE A 19 6.90 -1.63 -6.85
C ILE A 19 8.36 -1.43 -7.27
N GLY A 20 8.69 -0.20 -7.68
CA GLY A 20 10.03 0.29 -7.97
C GLY A 20 10.58 1.24 -6.90
N GLU A 21 11.86 1.59 -6.99
CA GLU A 21 12.55 2.45 -6.00
C GLU A 21 12.01 3.89 -6.00
N SER A 22 11.48 4.36 -7.13
CA SER A 22 10.95 5.72 -7.29
C SER A 22 9.48 5.86 -6.90
N ASP A 23 8.80 4.77 -6.55
CA ASP A 23 7.38 4.83 -6.22
C ASP A 23 7.11 5.60 -4.92
N VAL A 24 5.88 6.05 -4.78
CA VAL A 24 5.32 6.57 -3.53
C VAL A 24 4.13 5.68 -3.15
N LEU A 25 4.34 4.85 -2.15
CA LEU A 25 3.37 3.83 -1.74
C LEU A 25 2.36 4.40 -0.72
N LYS A 26 1.08 4.30 -1.05
CA LYS A 26 -0.03 4.45 -0.09
C LYS A 26 -0.62 3.08 0.24
N VAL A 27 -0.93 2.85 1.51
CA VAL A 27 -1.56 1.60 1.97
C VAL A 27 -2.73 1.92 2.87
N ILE A 28 -3.91 1.40 2.54
CA ILE A 28 -5.16 1.61 3.29
C ILE A 28 -5.88 0.29 3.57
N ASP A 29 -6.55 0.20 4.72
CA ASP A 29 -7.53 -0.85 5.05
C ASP A 29 -8.79 -0.14 5.55
N GLN A 30 -9.96 -0.55 5.06
CA GLN A 30 -11.24 0.15 5.32
C GLN A 30 -11.25 1.63 4.90
N GLY A 31 -10.31 2.04 4.05
CA GLY A 31 -10.16 3.44 3.63
C GLY A 31 -9.28 4.28 4.55
N ALA A 32 -8.63 3.69 5.56
CA ALA A 32 -7.78 4.39 6.50
C ALA A 32 -6.34 3.83 6.51
N ASP A 33 -5.38 4.76 6.56
CA ASP A 33 -3.94 4.49 6.54
C ASP A 33 -3.41 3.99 7.89
N ASP A 34 -4.13 4.24 8.98
CA ASP A 34 -3.71 4.02 10.38
C ASP A 34 -4.26 2.73 10.99
N THR A 35 -5.03 1.95 10.23
CA THR A 35 -5.47 0.62 10.67
C THR A 35 -4.26 -0.30 10.90
N THR A 36 -4.40 -1.24 11.84
CA THR A 36 -3.32 -2.18 12.22
C THR A 36 -2.71 -2.89 11.01
N ASN A 37 -3.56 -3.32 10.06
CA ASN A 37 -3.09 -4.04 8.88
C ASN A 37 -2.43 -3.11 7.85
N ALA A 38 -2.98 -1.91 7.61
CA ALA A 38 -2.38 -0.94 6.71
C ALA A 38 -0.99 -0.49 7.20
N VAL A 39 -0.88 -0.16 8.49
CA VAL A 39 0.40 0.20 9.14
C VAL A 39 1.40 -0.96 9.03
N SER A 40 0.97 -2.19 9.30
CA SER A 40 1.81 -3.38 9.23
C SER A 40 2.39 -3.60 7.82
N ILE A 41 1.54 -3.51 6.79
CA ILE A 41 1.96 -3.67 5.39
C ILE A 41 2.84 -2.51 4.93
N ARG A 42 2.47 -1.25 5.24
CA ARG A 42 3.27 -0.07 4.88
C ARG A 42 4.67 -0.14 5.49
N ASN A 43 4.77 -0.49 6.77
CA ASN A 43 6.05 -0.64 7.46
C ASN A 43 6.88 -1.80 6.93
N PHE A 44 6.23 -2.90 6.51
CA PHE A 44 6.92 -3.99 5.82
C PHE A 44 7.59 -3.49 4.54
N PHE A 45 6.86 -2.79 3.67
CA PHE A 45 7.44 -2.26 2.43
C PHE A 45 8.52 -1.21 2.69
N LYS A 46 8.27 -0.22 3.56
CA LYS A 46 9.30 0.75 3.96
C LYS A 46 10.62 0.09 4.37
N ARG A 47 10.54 -1.01 5.14
CA ARG A 47 11.72 -1.70 5.64
C ARG A 47 12.49 -2.46 4.56
N VAL A 48 11.79 -3.03 3.57
CA VAL A 48 12.41 -3.94 2.59
C VAL A 48 12.71 -3.28 1.24
N THR A 49 12.04 -2.18 0.91
CA THR A 49 12.23 -1.46 -0.36
C THR A 49 12.76 -0.04 -0.19
N TRP A 50 12.68 0.55 1.01
CA TRP A 50 13.05 1.96 1.27
C TRP A 50 12.23 2.98 0.47
N VAL A 51 11.09 2.55 -0.08
CA VAL A 51 10.20 3.39 -0.88
C VAL A 51 9.62 4.55 -0.06
N ASN A 52 9.36 5.67 -0.73
CA ASN A 52 8.60 6.76 -0.13
C ASN A 52 7.16 6.31 0.14
N THR A 53 6.51 6.93 1.12
CA THR A 53 5.10 6.64 1.41
C THR A 53 4.33 7.90 1.67
N THR A 54 3.05 7.90 1.33
CA THR A 54 2.13 9.01 1.57
C THR A 54 0.82 8.52 2.16
N GLU A 55 0.07 9.44 2.77
CA GLU A 55 -1.33 9.25 3.15
C GLU A 55 -2.28 10.03 2.22
N LEU A 56 -1.75 10.79 1.26
CA LEU A 56 -2.51 11.53 0.26
C LEU A 56 -2.66 10.67 -1.01
N SER A 57 -3.87 10.58 -1.57
CA SER A 57 -4.10 9.66 -2.71
C SER A 57 -3.51 10.22 -4.01
N GLU A 58 -3.53 11.55 -4.14
CA GLU A 58 -2.99 12.33 -5.25
C GLU A 58 -1.45 12.27 -5.36
N ASP A 59 -0.76 11.92 -4.27
CA ASP A 59 0.70 11.83 -4.24
C ASP A 59 1.21 10.39 -4.42
N ALA A 60 0.31 9.41 -4.47
CA ALA A 60 0.67 8.00 -4.54
C ALA A 60 0.81 7.53 -5.99
N THR A 61 1.91 6.87 -6.32
CA THR A 61 2.07 6.16 -7.60
C THR A 61 1.56 4.72 -7.52
N LEU A 62 1.48 4.16 -6.31
CA LEU A 62 0.96 2.83 -6.06
C LEU A 62 0.11 2.81 -4.78
N ILE A 63 -1.14 2.33 -4.91
CA ILE A 63 -2.08 2.22 -3.79
C ILE A 63 -2.43 0.76 -3.54
N GLN A 64 -2.00 0.21 -2.39
CA GLN A 64 -2.48 -1.08 -1.91
C GLN A 64 -3.65 -0.88 -0.96
N THR A 65 -4.83 -1.40 -1.32
CA THR A 65 -6.06 -1.22 -0.54
C THR A 65 -6.70 -2.53 -0.11
N ARG A 66 -7.38 -2.51 1.03
CA ARG A 66 -8.33 -3.53 1.46
C ARG A 66 -9.71 -2.92 1.68
N LEU A 67 -10.69 -3.41 0.90
CA LEU A 67 -12.14 -3.14 1.01
C LEU A 67 -12.60 -1.71 0.66
N ARG A 68 -11.76 -0.86 0.08
CA ARG A 68 -12.15 0.48 -0.42
C ARG A 68 -11.41 0.87 -1.68
N ILE A 69 -12.00 1.80 -2.43
CA ILE A 69 -11.32 2.65 -3.42
C ILE A 69 -11.30 4.06 -2.82
N PRO A 70 -10.24 4.87 -2.98
CA PRO A 70 -10.23 6.26 -2.52
C PRO A 70 -11.38 7.08 -3.13
N GLU A 71 -11.90 8.05 -2.38
CA GLU A 71 -12.89 9.00 -2.91
C GLU A 71 -12.24 10.05 -3.83
N THR A 72 -10.97 10.36 -3.59
CA THR A 72 -10.14 11.15 -4.52
C THR A 72 -10.05 10.38 -5.85
N PRO A 73 -10.47 10.97 -6.99
CA PRO A 73 -10.37 10.30 -8.28
C PRO A 73 -8.93 9.89 -8.60
N LEU A 74 -8.76 8.67 -9.10
CA LEU A 74 -7.47 8.19 -9.59
C LEU A 74 -7.15 8.82 -10.93
N THR A 75 -5.87 9.07 -11.18
CA THR A 75 -5.35 9.66 -12.42
C THR A 75 -4.44 8.69 -13.16
N GLU A 76 -4.09 9.04 -14.40
CA GLU A 76 -2.98 8.41 -15.12
C GLU A 76 -1.65 8.77 -14.44
N ASP A 77 -0.64 7.91 -14.60
CA ASP A 77 0.73 8.09 -14.10
C ASP A 77 1.48 9.23 -14.81
#